data_AF-A0A6C0AFX7-F1
#
_entry.id   AF-A0A6C0AFX7-F1
#
_cell.length_a   1.000
_cell.length_b   1.000
_cell.length_c   1.000
_cell.angle_alpha   90.00
_cell.angle_beta   90.00
_cell.angle_gamma   90.00
#
_symmetry.space_group_name_H-M   'P 1'
#
loop_
_entity.id
_entity.type
_entity.pdbx_description
1 polymer ?
#
loop_
_entity_poly.entity_id
_entity_poly.type
_entity_poly.pdbx_seq_one_letter_code
_entity_poly.pdbx_strand_id
1 'polypeptide(L)'
;MVQNLSGKTSNGTLCFAKYVTNKNNWRNNVYKTIKECNVTDSSGNNRFNIGANVDIYFVSDKTIQIKNYKYCAQIKENDRTGYIPLNNIAKPCYKDVMKSEKKCLEDLQKLFENGPINIITPEDGAIYMNCCKAEKVNEKNWGRDVKADYVIEDTNGNKVIYISHKKGKTAKDFQQFGGVSSKSGSKSDKKCICDHSEVKDFLKKAIKHHNGKKIKYAIYGFLFDKNLVGKSVFGPDYSVTNPNFGPEFCQLVVQGKPSLKKSNIDNCYEINWTGNSHCWNNVQFFTESNNNYRAVIGITYRSGRSFQCDNKKYEGSRVGIYALEFITNRNGCMKI
;
A
#
# COMPACT_ATOMS: atom_id res chain seq x y z
N MET A 1 -12.03 -5.47 -14.42
CA MET A 1 -12.17 -6.94 -14.32
C MET A 1 -12.19 -7.33 -12.84
N VAL A 2 -13.34 -7.79 -12.33
CA VAL A 2 -13.49 -8.19 -10.92
C VAL A 2 -12.71 -9.49 -10.69
N GLN A 3 -11.85 -9.53 -9.67
CA GLN A 3 -11.11 -10.75 -9.34
C GLN A 3 -12.03 -11.76 -8.65
N ASN A 4 -11.98 -13.03 -9.04
CA ASN A 4 -12.87 -14.09 -8.56
C ASN A 4 -12.14 -15.19 -7.76
N LEU A 5 -12.91 -16.05 -7.08
CA LEU A 5 -12.35 -17.12 -6.24
C LEU A 5 -11.73 -18.29 -7.02
N SER A 6 -11.97 -18.41 -8.32
CA SER A 6 -11.36 -19.45 -9.18
C SER A 6 -9.88 -19.22 -9.50
N GLY A 7 -9.37 -18.00 -9.32
CA GLY A 7 -7.97 -17.67 -9.60
C GLY A 7 -6.99 -18.29 -8.60
N LYS A 8 -5.71 -18.32 -8.95
CA LYS A 8 -4.61 -18.69 -8.04
C LYS A 8 -3.89 -17.45 -7.50
N THR A 9 -3.33 -17.56 -6.30
CA THR A 9 -2.45 -16.56 -5.67
C THR A 9 -1.04 -16.63 -6.27
N SER A 10 -0.17 -15.69 -5.89
CA SER A 10 1.21 -15.63 -6.39
C SER A 10 2.06 -16.85 -6.02
N ASN A 11 1.69 -17.58 -4.97
CA ASN A 11 2.31 -18.85 -4.55
C ASN A 11 1.54 -20.09 -5.07
N GLY A 12 0.61 -19.93 -6.02
CA GLY A 12 -0.10 -21.04 -6.67
C GLY A 12 -1.33 -21.58 -5.91
N THR A 13 -1.61 -21.11 -4.70
CA THR A 13 -2.80 -21.52 -3.90
C THR A 13 -4.10 -21.03 -4.55
N LEU A 14 -5.16 -21.85 -4.54
CA LEU A 14 -6.49 -21.43 -4.98
C LEU A 14 -7.01 -20.27 -4.11
N CYS A 15 -7.60 -19.24 -4.72
CA CYS A 15 -8.10 -18.09 -3.96
C CYS A 15 -9.21 -18.49 -2.98
N PHE A 16 -10.07 -19.45 -3.34
CA PHE A 16 -11.03 -20.03 -2.40
C PHE A 16 -10.35 -20.61 -1.15
N ALA A 17 -9.31 -21.43 -1.29
CA ALA A 17 -8.58 -21.98 -0.16
C ALA A 17 -8.00 -20.88 0.75
N LYS A 18 -7.43 -19.82 0.15
CA LYS A 18 -6.89 -18.68 0.92
C LYS A 18 -7.96 -17.90 1.68
N TYR A 19 -9.12 -17.65 1.06
CA TYR A 19 -10.11 -16.69 1.58
C TYR A 19 -11.31 -17.35 2.29
N VAL A 20 -11.47 -18.66 2.16
CA VAL A 20 -12.56 -19.44 2.76
C VAL A 20 -11.95 -20.49 3.68
N THR A 21 -11.30 -21.52 3.14
CA THR A 21 -10.81 -22.67 3.92
C THR A 21 -9.79 -22.29 5.01
N ASN A 22 -8.84 -21.42 4.72
CA ASN A 22 -7.79 -21.04 5.69
C ASN A 22 -8.22 -19.98 6.71
N LYS A 23 -9.47 -19.49 6.65
CA LYS A 23 -10.01 -18.55 7.63
C LYS A 23 -10.97 -19.30 8.54
N ASN A 24 -10.60 -19.52 9.81
CA ASN A 24 -11.42 -20.19 10.84
C ASN A 24 -12.82 -19.59 11.09
N ASN A 25 -13.25 -18.56 10.36
CA ASN A 25 -14.53 -17.87 10.51
C ASN A 25 -15.24 -17.58 9.17
N TRP A 26 -15.02 -18.40 8.14
CA TRP A 26 -15.58 -18.17 6.81
C TRP A 26 -17.12 -18.17 6.76
N ARG A 27 -17.78 -18.86 7.70
CA ARG A 27 -19.25 -18.92 7.83
C ARG A 27 -19.89 -17.56 8.13
N ASN A 28 -19.14 -16.64 8.74
CA ASN A 28 -19.61 -15.30 9.10
C ASN A 28 -19.22 -14.22 8.08
N ASN A 29 -18.61 -14.61 6.95
CA ASN A 29 -18.21 -13.67 5.91
C ASN A 29 -19.27 -13.59 4.83
N VAL A 30 -19.55 -12.37 4.36
CA VAL A 30 -20.40 -12.11 3.20
C VAL A 30 -19.54 -12.07 1.94
N TYR A 31 -19.98 -12.78 0.91
CA TYR A 31 -19.37 -12.77 -0.43
C TYR A 31 -20.41 -12.25 -1.44
N LYS A 32 -19.95 -11.78 -2.60
CA LYS A 32 -20.83 -11.25 -3.64
C LYS A 32 -20.71 -12.02 -4.96
N THR A 33 -21.83 -12.20 -5.63
CA THR A 33 -21.86 -12.66 -7.04
C THR A 33 -21.33 -11.56 -7.96
N ILE A 34 -20.62 -11.94 -9.02
CA ILE A 34 -20.02 -10.99 -9.98
C ILE A 34 -21.00 -10.62 -11.08
N LYS A 35 -21.83 -11.58 -11.47
CA LYS A 35 -22.79 -11.48 -12.57
C LYS A 35 -23.97 -12.40 -12.28
N GLU A 36 -25.04 -12.23 -13.05
CA GLU A 36 -26.14 -13.17 -13.06
C GLU A 36 -25.64 -14.58 -13.40
N CYS A 37 -26.11 -15.57 -12.65
CA CYS A 37 -25.73 -16.96 -12.86
C CYS A 37 -26.73 -17.95 -12.26
N ASN A 38 -26.66 -19.17 -12.77
CA ASN A 38 -27.50 -20.28 -12.31
C ASN A 38 -26.86 -20.93 -11.08
N VAL A 39 -27.67 -21.15 -10.05
CA VAL A 39 -27.33 -21.96 -8.89
C VAL A 39 -27.87 -23.36 -9.12
N THR A 40 -27.00 -24.36 -9.11
CA THR A 40 -27.35 -25.74 -9.47
C THR A 40 -27.42 -26.67 -8.26
N ASP A 41 -28.00 -27.85 -8.43
CA ASP A 41 -27.75 -28.99 -7.55
C ASP A 41 -26.36 -29.60 -7.82
N SER A 42 -26.01 -30.66 -7.08
CA SER A 42 -24.74 -31.38 -7.26
C SER A 42 -24.64 -32.12 -8.60
N SER A 43 -25.76 -32.36 -9.28
CA SER A 43 -25.82 -32.99 -10.61
C SER A 43 -25.75 -31.94 -11.75
N GLY A 44 -25.79 -30.66 -11.41
CA GLY A 44 -25.73 -29.54 -12.35
C GLY A 44 -27.08 -29.15 -12.96
N ASN A 45 -28.20 -29.57 -12.39
CA ASN A 45 -29.53 -29.09 -12.77
C ASN A 45 -29.80 -27.74 -12.11
N ASN A 46 -30.43 -26.83 -12.84
CA ASN A 46 -30.71 -25.50 -12.31
C ASN A 46 -31.72 -25.59 -11.15
N ARG A 47 -31.42 -24.92 -10.03
CA ARG A 47 -32.33 -24.76 -8.89
C ARG A 47 -32.98 -23.39 -8.92
N PHE A 48 -32.19 -22.35 -9.11
CA PHE A 48 -32.64 -20.96 -9.17
C PHE A 48 -31.55 -20.07 -9.79
N ASN A 49 -31.95 -18.87 -10.23
CA ASN A 49 -31.02 -17.87 -10.73
C ASN A 49 -30.73 -16.85 -9.63
N ILE A 50 -29.48 -16.38 -9.58
CA ILE A 50 -29.04 -15.31 -8.69
C ILE A 50 -28.50 -14.15 -9.52
N GLY A 51 -28.89 -12.93 -9.18
CA GLY A 51 -28.45 -11.71 -9.86
C GLY A 51 -26.98 -11.36 -9.60
N ALA A 52 -26.51 -10.27 -10.21
CA ALA A 52 -25.19 -9.70 -9.93
C ALA A 52 -25.17 -8.93 -8.60
N ASN A 53 -24.00 -8.88 -7.93
CA ASN A 53 -23.77 -8.16 -6.67
C ASN A 53 -24.63 -8.60 -5.47
N VAL A 54 -25.24 -9.78 -5.54
CA VAL A 54 -26.05 -10.36 -4.46
C VAL A 54 -25.15 -10.94 -3.39
N ASP A 55 -25.50 -10.68 -2.13
CA ASP A 55 -24.82 -11.21 -0.95
C ASP A 55 -25.13 -12.70 -0.78
N ILE A 56 -24.08 -13.48 -0.60
CA ILE A 56 -24.13 -14.93 -0.44
C ILE A 56 -23.24 -15.37 0.72
N TYR A 57 -23.62 -16.48 1.33
CA TYR A 57 -22.87 -17.15 2.38
C TYR A 57 -22.44 -18.52 1.90
N PHE A 58 -21.26 -18.97 2.27
CA PHE A 58 -20.87 -20.35 2.02
C PHE A 58 -21.55 -21.28 3.02
N VAL A 59 -21.92 -22.47 2.56
CA VAL A 59 -22.42 -23.57 3.41
C VAL A 59 -21.28 -24.55 3.74
N SER A 60 -20.27 -24.63 2.88
CA SER A 60 -19.10 -25.49 3.03
C SER A 60 -17.82 -24.74 2.61
N ASP A 61 -16.70 -25.11 3.23
CA ASP A 61 -15.33 -24.71 2.85
C ASP A 61 -14.67 -25.67 1.86
N LYS A 62 -15.47 -26.57 1.26
CA LYS A 62 -15.05 -27.49 0.22
C LYS A 62 -15.60 -27.06 -1.14
N THR A 63 -14.94 -27.50 -2.19
CA THR A 63 -15.41 -27.35 -3.57
C THR A 63 -15.71 -28.69 -4.19
N ILE A 64 -16.67 -28.73 -5.09
CA ILE A 64 -16.96 -29.90 -5.93
C ILE A 64 -16.79 -29.55 -7.41
N GLN A 65 -16.58 -30.57 -8.24
CA GLN A 65 -16.65 -30.44 -9.69
C GLN A 65 -18.09 -30.70 -10.14
N ILE A 66 -18.63 -29.82 -11.00
CA ILE A 66 -19.97 -29.98 -11.59
C ILE A 66 -19.86 -29.70 -13.08
N LYS A 67 -20.20 -30.70 -13.92
CA LYS A 67 -20.09 -30.62 -15.38
C LYS A 67 -18.69 -30.11 -15.77
N ASN A 68 -18.63 -29.01 -16.53
CA ASN A 68 -17.39 -28.40 -17.03
C ASN A 68 -16.71 -27.45 -16.01
N TYR A 69 -17.31 -27.23 -14.85
CA TYR A 69 -16.76 -26.36 -13.81
C TYR A 69 -15.96 -27.17 -12.80
N LYS A 70 -14.63 -27.01 -12.86
CA LYS A 70 -13.68 -27.69 -11.98
C LYS A 70 -13.88 -27.38 -10.50
N TYR A 71 -14.34 -26.17 -10.16
CA TYR A 71 -14.55 -25.74 -8.78
C TYR A 71 -15.87 -24.98 -8.64
N CYS A 72 -16.81 -25.60 -7.93
CA CYS A 72 -18.06 -25.00 -7.48
C CYS A 72 -18.13 -25.01 -5.96
N ALA A 73 -18.64 -23.94 -5.37
CA ALA A 73 -18.85 -23.84 -3.93
C ALA A 73 -20.34 -23.90 -3.61
N GLN A 74 -20.67 -24.49 -2.47
CA GLN A 74 -22.04 -24.51 -1.96
C GLN A 74 -22.35 -23.20 -1.26
N ILE A 75 -23.41 -22.53 -1.67
CA ILE A 75 -23.84 -21.24 -1.14
C ILE A 75 -25.25 -21.33 -0.55
N LYS A 76 -25.55 -20.40 0.35
CA LYS A 76 -26.87 -20.10 0.88
C LYS A 76 -27.20 -18.65 0.53
N GLU A 77 -28.37 -18.45 -0.06
CA GLU A 77 -28.99 -17.14 -0.33
C GLU A 77 -30.41 -17.21 0.23
N ASN A 78 -30.72 -16.37 1.22
CA ASN A 78 -31.91 -16.53 2.07
C ASN A 78 -32.00 -17.97 2.59
N ASP A 79 -33.08 -18.71 2.32
CA ASP A 79 -33.21 -20.12 2.73
C ASP A 79 -32.94 -21.14 1.62
N ARG A 80 -32.46 -20.68 0.46
CA ARG A 80 -32.15 -21.55 -0.69
C ARG A 80 -30.67 -21.89 -0.71
N THR A 81 -30.37 -23.16 -0.99
CA THR A 81 -28.99 -23.64 -1.14
C THR A 81 -28.77 -24.28 -2.51
N GLY A 82 -27.51 -24.22 -2.94
CA GLY A 82 -27.04 -24.90 -4.15
C GLY A 82 -25.60 -24.52 -4.45
N TYR A 83 -25.14 -24.89 -5.65
CA TYR A 83 -23.76 -24.74 -6.06
C TYR A 83 -23.59 -23.69 -7.15
N ILE A 84 -22.53 -22.90 -7.01
CA ILE A 84 -22.15 -21.86 -7.98
C ILE A 84 -20.66 -22.02 -8.34
N PRO A 85 -20.29 -21.89 -9.62
CA PRO A 85 -18.89 -21.86 -10.03
C PRO A 85 -18.10 -20.72 -9.38
N LEU A 86 -16.87 -21.00 -8.91
CA LEU A 86 -16.03 -20.01 -8.22
C LEU A 86 -15.66 -18.79 -9.07
N ASN A 87 -15.72 -18.89 -10.39
CA ASN A 87 -15.45 -17.78 -11.30
C ASN A 87 -16.57 -16.72 -11.31
N ASN A 88 -17.75 -17.05 -10.75
CA ASN A 88 -18.88 -16.14 -10.58
C ASN A 88 -18.92 -15.48 -9.18
N ILE A 89 -18.00 -15.84 -8.27
CA ILE A 89 -17.95 -15.27 -6.91
C ILE A 89 -16.74 -14.36 -6.77
N ALA A 90 -16.97 -13.12 -6.31
CA ALA A 90 -15.93 -12.15 -6.09
C ALA A 90 -14.97 -12.63 -4.99
N LYS A 91 -13.67 -12.38 -5.16
CA LYS A 91 -12.76 -12.45 -4.02
C LYS A 91 -13.26 -11.43 -2.99
N PRO A 92 -13.35 -11.79 -1.71
CA PRO A 92 -13.69 -10.79 -0.71
C PRO A 92 -12.60 -9.72 -0.75
N CYS A 93 -13.00 -8.47 -0.92
CA CYS A 93 -12.12 -7.32 -0.85
C CYS A 93 -11.66 -7.10 0.61
N TYR A 94 -10.94 -8.05 1.20
CA TYR A 94 -10.24 -7.83 2.47
C TYR A 94 -8.94 -7.08 2.23
N LYS A 95 -9.08 -5.85 1.76
CA LYS A 95 -8.18 -4.77 2.14
C LYS A 95 -9.06 -3.55 2.31
N ASP A 96 -9.64 -3.45 3.49
CA ASP A 96 -10.16 -2.20 3.97
C ASP A 96 -8.96 -1.28 4.29
N VAL A 97 -8.28 -0.84 3.22
CA VAL A 97 -7.20 0.14 3.31
C VAL A 97 -7.77 1.42 3.93
N MET A 98 -8.99 1.76 3.54
CA MET A 98 -9.79 2.85 4.07
C MET A 98 -10.04 2.73 5.58
N LYS A 99 -10.35 1.55 6.12
CA LYS A 99 -10.49 1.40 7.58
C LYS A 99 -9.21 1.67 8.36
N SER A 100 -8.04 1.30 7.84
CA SER A 100 -6.78 1.66 8.52
C SER A 100 -6.45 3.14 8.42
N GLU A 101 -6.70 3.76 7.28
CA GLU A 101 -6.47 5.19 7.11
C GLU A 101 -7.43 6.00 7.98
N LYS A 102 -8.72 5.67 7.91
CA LYS A 102 -9.76 6.27 8.76
C LYS A 102 -9.45 6.08 10.24
N LYS A 103 -9.03 4.87 10.66
CA LYS A 103 -8.66 4.60 12.04
C LYS A 103 -7.46 5.45 12.49
N CYS A 104 -6.45 5.60 11.64
CA CYS A 104 -5.29 6.44 11.96
C CYS A 104 -5.70 7.91 12.12
N LEU A 105 -6.55 8.43 11.24
CA LEU A 105 -7.09 9.78 11.36
C LEU A 105 -7.88 9.96 12.66
N GLU A 106 -8.77 9.01 13.00
CA GLU A 106 -9.51 9.03 14.28
C GLU A 106 -8.54 9.02 15.48
N ASP A 107 -7.48 8.20 15.42
CA ASP A 107 -6.48 8.10 16.50
C ASP A 107 -5.63 9.38 16.60
N LEU A 108 -5.36 10.08 15.49
CA LEU A 108 -4.72 11.39 15.49
C LEU A 108 -5.65 12.48 16.05
N GLN A 109 -6.93 12.49 15.67
CA GLN A 109 -7.90 13.47 16.17
C GLN A 109 -8.12 13.33 17.68
N LYS A 110 -8.10 12.10 18.19
CA LYS A 110 -8.14 11.79 19.63
C LYS A 110 -7.05 12.46 20.45
N LEU A 111 -5.89 12.75 19.84
CA LEU A 111 -4.79 13.41 20.54
C LEU A 111 -5.16 14.83 21.01
N PHE A 112 -6.16 15.45 20.37
CA PHE A 112 -6.58 16.83 20.62
C PHE A 112 -7.94 16.93 21.32
N GLU A 113 -8.53 15.83 21.79
CA GLU A 113 -9.85 15.82 22.45
C GLU A 113 -9.87 16.67 23.74
N ASN A 114 -8.72 16.83 24.40
CA ASN A 114 -8.57 17.64 25.62
C ASN A 114 -8.10 19.08 25.35
N GLY A 115 -8.09 19.51 24.08
CA GLY A 115 -7.68 20.85 23.67
C GLY A 115 -6.33 20.91 22.96
N PRO A 116 -5.90 22.14 22.57
CA PRO A 116 -4.65 22.35 21.84
C PRO A 116 -3.41 22.00 22.65
N ILE A 117 -2.43 21.39 22.00
CA ILE A 117 -1.15 20.97 22.59
C ILE A 117 0.01 21.43 21.71
N ASN A 118 1.22 21.50 22.27
CA ASN A 118 2.43 21.65 21.48
C ASN A 118 2.98 20.25 21.14
N ILE A 119 3.35 20.03 19.89
CA ILE A 119 3.90 18.76 19.41
C ILE A 119 5.39 18.92 19.17
N ILE A 120 6.17 18.02 19.77
CA ILE A 120 7.59 17.84 19.48
C ILE A 120 7.72 16.69 18.48
N THR A 121 8.32 16.94 17.32
CA THR A 121 8.65 15.88 16.36
C THR A 121 9.90 15.11 16.81
N PRO A 122 9.92 13.77 16.67
CA PRO A 122 11.07 12.97 17.05
C PRO A 122 12.28 13.29 16.17
N GLU A 123 13.50 12.97 16.61
CA GLU A 123 14.77 13.11 15.86
C GLU A 123 15.22 14.55 15.53
N ASP A 124 14.35 15.45 15.06
CA ASP A 124 14.67 16.85 14.79
C ASP A 124 14.36 17.80 15.96
N GLY A 125 13.51 17.38 16.89
CA GLY A 125 13.17 18.14 18.10
C GLY A 125 12.38 19.41 17.84
N ALA A 126 11.85 19.61 16.63
CA ALA A 126 11.09 20.79 16.28
C ALA A 126 9.78 20.86 17.09
N ILE A 127 9.44 22.05 17.59
CA ILE A 127 8.24 22.28 18.39
C ILE A 127 7.22 23.02 17.54
N TYR A 128 6.04 22.42 17.38
CA TYR A 128 4.90 22.99 16.68
C TYR A 128 3.84 23.39 17.70
N MET A 129 3.61 24.69 17.80
CA MET A 129 2.78 25.28 18.85
C MET A 129 1.29 25.16 18.53
N ASN A 130 0.46 25.02 19.57
CA ASN A 130 -1.01 25.11 19.49
C ASN A 130 -1.64 24.19 18.44
N CYS A 131 -1.08 22.99 18.25
CA CYS A 131 -1.67 21.96 17.40
C CYS A 131 -3.03 21.52 17.97
N CYS A 132 -4.08 21.54 17.16
CA CYS A 132 -5.44 21.30 17.66
C CYS A 132 -6.29 20.35 16.83
N LYS A 133 -5.84 19.98 15.62
CA LYS A 133 -6.67 19.20 14.70
C LYS A 133 -5.82 18.41 13.72
N ALA A 134 -6.29 17.23 13.34
CA ALA A 134 -5.72 16.44 12.25
C ALA A 134 -6.74 16.22 11.14
N GLU A 135 -6.28 16.32 9.89
CA GLU A 135 -7.09 16.12 8.68
C GLU A 135 -6.41 15.19 7.68
N LYS A 136 -7.22 14.59 6.79
CA LYS A 136 -6.72 13.87 5.63
C LYS A 136 -6.34 14.85 4.51
N VAL A 137 -5.18 14.66 3.91
CA VAL A 137 -4.77 15.40 2.72
C VAL A 137 -5.41 14.75 1.49
N ASN A 138 -6.22 15.52 0.76
CA ASN A 138 -6.92 15.05 -0.45
C ASN A 138 -6.34 15.62 -1.75
N GLU A 139 -5.24 16.37 -1.66
CA GLU A 139 -4.59 16.96 -2.83
C GLU A 139 -4.06 15.86 -3.76
N LYS A 140 -4.15 16.14 -5.06
CA LYS A 140 -3.56 15.31 -6.11
C LYS A 140 -2.53 16.10 -6.89
N ASN A 141 -1.45 15.43 -7.25
CA ASN A 141 -0.45 15.92 -8.17
C ASN A 141 -0.35 14.95 -9.35
N TRP A 142 -0.42 15.45 -10.59
CA TRP A 142 -0.38 14.59 -11.80
C TRP A 142 -1.41 13.43 -11.81
N GLY A 143 -2.53 13.59 -11.11
CA GLY A 143 -3.57 12.56 -10.95
C GLY A 143 -3.22 11.42 -9.98
N ARG A 144 -2.11 11.52 -9.23
CA ARG A 144 -1.83 10.68 -8.05
C ARG A 144 -2.11 11.46 -6.77
N ASP A 145 -2.35 10.76 -5.68
CA ASP A 145 -2.33 11.39 -4.36
C ASP A 145 -0.91 11.90 -4.07
N VAL A 146 -0.85 13.05 -3.39
CA VAL A 146 0.39 13.63 -2.88
C VAL A 146 1.02 12.72 -1.81
N LYS A 147 2.22 13.05 -1.33
CA LYS A 147 2.95 12.20 -0.39
C LYS A 147 2.31 12.15 1.00
N ALA A 148 1.82 13.29 1.47
CA ALA A 148 1.17 13.41 2.76
C ALA A 148 -0.18 12.69 2.73
N ASP A 149 -0.40 11.84 3.73
CA ASP A 149 -1.69 11.20 3.98
C ASP A 149 -2.51 12.06 4.95
N TYR A 150 -1.85 12.68 5.94
CA TYR A 150 -2.46 13.54 6.96
C TYR A 150 -1.70 14.84 7.15
N VAL A 151 -2.39 15.81 7.72
CA VAL A 151 -1.83 17.07 8.18
C VAL A 151 -2.39 17.44 9.55
N ILE A 152 -1.55 18.00 10.42
CA ILE A 152 -1.96 18.61 11.69
C ILE A 152 -2.03 20.12 11.49
N GLU A 153 -3.10 20.72 12.00
CA GLU A 153 -3.38 22.15 11.96
C GLU A 153 -3.20 22.78 13.35
N ASP A 154 -2.71 24.01 13.38
CA ASP A 154 -2.71 24.85 14.58
C ASP A 154 -4.07 25.53 14.80
N THR A 155 -4.23 26.21 15.94
CA THR A 155 -5.46 26.95 16.29
C THR A 155 -5.79 28.09 15.33
N ASN A 156 -4.84 28.54 14.50
CA ASN A 156 -5.05 29.57 13.48
C ASN A 156 -5.48 28.96 12.13
N GLY A 157 -5.57 27.63 12.03
CA GLY A 157 -5.88 26.91 10.78
C GLY A 157 -4.67 26.73 9.86
N ASN A 158 -3.44 27.02 10.33
CA ASN A 158 -2.24 26.76 9.55
C ASN A 158 -1.92 25.28 9.57
N LYS A 159 -1.54 24.74 8.41
CA LYS A 159 -1.05 23.36 8.26
C LYS A 159 0.41 23.27 8.68
N VAL A 160 0.67 22.66 9.84
CA VAL A 160 1.97 22.73 10.50
C VAL A 160 2.79 21.45 10.42
N ILE A 161 2.17 20.26 10.43
CA ILE A 161 2.89 18.97 10.35
C ILE A 161 2.26 18.07 9.29
N TYR A 162 3.00 17.72 8.24
CA TYR A 162 2.59 16.78 7.19
C TYR A 162 3.16 15.38 7.46
N ILE A 163 2.30 14.37 7.35
CA ILE A 163 2.59 13.00 7.75
C ILE A 163 2.29 12.05 6.60
N SER A 164 3.26 11.26 6.17
CA SER A 164 3.02 10.07 5.35
C SER A 164 2.92 8.83 6.23
N HIS A 165 1.79 8.13 6.15
CA HIS A 165 1.48 6.97 6.99
C HIS A 165 1.53 5.68 6.19
N LYS A 166 2.15 4.66 6.77
CA LYS A 166 2.09 3.29 6.28
C LYS A 166 1.42 2.39 7.31
N LYS A 167 0.53 1.53 6.82
CA LYS A 167 -0.06 0.47 7.64
C LYS A 167 0.97 -0.62 7.92
N GLY A 168 1.05 -1.06 9.17
CA GLY A 168 1.85 -2.21 9.60
C GLY A 168 2.90 -1.81 10.64
N LYS A 169 3.87 -2.69 10.87
CA LYS A 169 4.91 -2.49 11.90
C LYS A 169 6.32 -2.81 11.44
N THR A 170 6.49 -3.54 10.34
CA THR A 170 7.80 -4.00 9.85
C THR A 170 8.18 -3.34 8.52
N ALA A 171 9.43 -3.49 8.10
CA ALA A 171 9.91 -2.91 6.85
C ALA A 171 9.22 -3.54 5.63
N LYS A 172 8.89 -4.83 5.70
CA LYS A 172 7.99 -5.48 4.72
C LYS A 172 6.65 -4.76 4.55
N ASP A 173 6.08 -4.22 5.64
CA ASP A 173 4.77 -3.57 5.61
C ASP A 173 4.81 -2.18 4.96
N PHE A 174 5.97 -1.52 4.92
CA PHE A 174 6.17 -0.24 4.24
C PHE A 174 5.87 -0.30 2.74
N GLN A 175 6.14 -1.47 2.14
CA GLN A 175 6.01 -1.71 0.71
C GLN A 175 6.84 -0.71 -0.12
N GLN A 176 6.16 0.13 -0.91
CA GLN A 176 6.80 1.11 -1.79
C GLN A 176 6.85 2.47 -1.10
N PHE A 177 8.03 3.09 -1.09
CA PHE A 177 8.21 4.48 -0.66
C PHE A 177 7.68 5.45 -1.71
N GLY A 178 8.08 5.26 -2.97
CA GLY A 178 7.74 6.12 -4.10
C GLY A 178 7.85 5.43 -5.46
N GLY A 179 7.19 5.99 -6.46
CA GLY A 179 7.31 5.57 -7.85
C GLY A 179 8.53 6.19 -8.54
N VAL A 180 8.89 5.67 -9.72
CA VAL A 180 9.98 6.20 -10.56
C VAL A 180 9.48 6.67 -11.93
N SER A 181 8.16 6.86 -12.07
CA SER A 181 7.60 7.43 -13.30
C SER A 181 7.70 8.95 -13.27
N SER A 182 7.53 9.61 -14.41
CA SER A 182 7.41 11.08 -14.44
C SER A 182 6.27 11.61 -13.56
N LYS A 183 5.18 10.85 -13.36
CA LYS A 183 4.12 11.25 -12.41
C LYS A 183 4.56 11.24 -10.94
N SER A 184 5.73 10.68 -10.64
CA SER A 184 6.27 10.59 -9.29
C SER A 184 7.11 11.80 -8.88
N GLY A 185 7.45 12.69 -9.83
CA GLY A 185 8.14 13.94 -9.52
C GLY A 185 7.24 14.99 -8.85
N SER A 186 7.79 16.16 -8.63
CA SER A 186 7.09 17.31 -8.05
C SER A 186 6.29 18.09 -9.09
N LYS A 187 5.62 19.16 -8.67
CA LYS A 187 4.98 20.10 -9.60
C LYS A 187 6.02 20.92 -10.38
N SER A 188 7.11 21.32 -9.72
CA SER A 188 8.19 22.14 -10.30
C SER A 188 9.15 21.32 -11.17
N ASP A 189 9.40 20.07 -10.80
CA ASP A 189 10.24 19.15 -11.57
C ASP A 189 9.62 17.75 -11.60
N LYS A 190 8.90 17.49 -12.68
CA LYS A 190 8.26 16.19 -12.96
C LYS A 190 9.27 15.05 -13.14
N LYS A 191 10.54 15.36 -13.41
CA LYS A 191 11.57 14.37 -13.72
C LYS A 191 12.59 14.16 -12.61
N CYS A 192 12.47 14.87 -11.48
CA CYS A 192 13.42 14.85 -10.36
C CYS A 192 13.75 13.44 -9.81
N ILE A 193 12.88 12.46 -10.03
CA ILE A 193 13.13 11.05 -9.67
C ILE A 193 13.48 10.21 -10.90
N CYS A 194 12.65 10.25 -11.96
CA CYS A 194 12.81 9.34 -13.09
C CYS A 194 14.09 9.61 -13.92
N ASP A 195 14.59 10.84 -13.90
CA ASP A 195 15.78 11.22 -14.64
C ASP A 195 17.08 11.07 -13.85
N HIS A 196 17.01 10.66 -12.58
CA HIS A 196 18.18 10.45 -11.74
C HIS A 196 19.08 9.33 -12.29
N SER A 197 20.40 9.51 -12.20
CA SER A 197 21.40 8.58 -12.73
C SER A 197 21.23 7.16 -12.18
N GLU A 198 21.16 7.00 -10.85
CA GLU A 198 20.92 5.69 -10.20
C GLU A 198 19.66 4.98 -10.72
N VAL A 199 18.57 5.73 -10.99
CA VAL A 199 17.32 5.17 -11.52
C VAL A 199 17.51 4.70 -12.96
N LYS A 200 18.11 5.54 -13.82
CA LYS A 200 18.39 5.21 -15.22
C LYS A 200 19.33 4.00 -15.35
N ASP A 201 20.39 3.97 -14.56
CA ASP A 201 21.39 2.89 -14.59
C ASP A 201 20.81 1.57 -14.12
N PHE A 202 20.00 1.59 -13.05
CA PHE A 202 19.27 0.40 -12.61
C PHE A 202 18.33 -0.11 -13.70
N LEU A 203 17.53 0.77 -14.33
CA LEU A 203 16.58 0.38 -15.36
C LEU A 203 17.28 -0.26 -16.56
N LYS A 204 18.40 0.31 -17.03
CA LYS A 204 19.23 -0.23 -18.13
C LYS A 204 19.80 -1.62 -17.82
N LYS A 205 20.19 -1.87 -16.57
CA LYS A 205 20.62 -3.21 -16.14
C LYS A 205 19.43 -4.18 -16.03
N ALA A 206 18.33 -3.74 -15.43
CA ALA A 206 17.15 -4.55 -15.18
C ALA A 206 16.45 -5.04 -16.46
N ILE A 207 16.43 -4.24 -17.53
CA ILE A 207 15.81 -4.64 -18.81
C ILE A 207 16.47 -5.86 -19.45
N LYS A 208 17.74 -6.16 -19.14
CA LYS A 208 18.44 -7.38 -19.61
C LYS A 208 17.78 -8.67 -19.11
N HIS A 209 16.99 -8.58 -18.04
CA HIS A 209 16.27 -9.70 -17.44
C HIS A 209 14.76 -9.69 -17.77
N HIS A 210 14.34 -8.81 -18.70
CA HIS A 210 12.95 -8.58 -19.05
C HIS A 210 12.67 -8.93 -20.51
N ASN A 211 11.66 -9.77 -20.78
CA ASN A 211 11.32 -10.20 -22.14
C ASN A 211 10.32 -9.27 -22.87
N GLY A 212 10.27 -7.99 -22.50
CA GLY A 212 9.23 -7.04 -22.93
C GLY A 212 7.83 -7.21 -22.28
N LYS A 213 7.39 -8.41 -21.92
CA LYS A 213 6.04 -8.67 -21.34
C LYS A 213 6.04 -9.04 -19.86
N LYS A 214 7.17 -9.51 -19.34
CA LYS A 214 7.30 -10.01 -17.97
C LYS A 214 8.77 -10.00 -17.54
N ILE A 215 9.00 -9.62 -16.28
CA ILE A 215 10.28 -9.85 -15.59
C ILE A 215 10.36 -11.30 -15.07
N LYS A 216 11.51 -11.97 -15.23
CA LYS A 216 11.71 -13.37 -14.83
C LYS A 216 11.57 -13.58 -13.31
N TYR A 217 12.20 -12.71 -12.53
CA TYR A 217 12.16 -12.69 -11.07
C TYR A 217 12.16 -11.23 -10.58
N ALA A 218 11.97 -11.02 -9.28
CA ALA A 218 12.13 -9.68 -8.70
C ALA A 218 13.62 -9.29 -8.77
N ILE A 219 13.90 -8.05 -9.15
CA ILE A 219 15.27 -7.53 -9.22
C ILE A 219 15.35 -6.24 -8.44
N TYR A 220 16.46 -6.00 -7.77
CA TYR A 220 16.69 -4.74 -7.04
C TYR A 220 18.15 -4.29 -7.08
N GLY A 221 18.33 -2.99 -6.86
CA GLY A 221 19.61 -2.32 -6.70
C GLY A 221 19.54 -1.40 -5.50
N PHE A 222 20.68 -1.24 -4.81
CA PHE A 222 20.77 -0.28 -3.72
C PHE A 222 20.76 1.14 -4.26
N LEU A 223 20.09 2.04 -3.55
CA LEU A 223 20.24 3.47 -3.74
C LEU A 223 21.23 4.02 -2.72
N PHE A 224 21.99 5.01 -3.12
CA PHE A 224 23.02 5.65 -2.28
C PHE A 224 22.82 7.16 -2.18
N ASP A 225 22.35 7.80 -3.25
CA ASP A 225 22.02 9.22 -3.23
C ASP A 225 20.91 9.53 -2.21
N LYS A 226 21.28 10.23 -1.14
CA LYS A 226 20.38 10.63 -0.05
C LYS A 226 19.26 11.55 -0.52
N ASN A 227 19.52 12.41 -1.51
CA ASN A 227 18.50 13.31 -2.03
C ASN A 227 17.44 12.52 -2.83
N LEU A 228 17.83 11.56 -3.67
CA LEU A 228 16.90 10.66 -4.34
C LEU A 228 16.08 9.84 -3.32
N VAL A 229 16.74 9.29 -2.31
CA VAL A 229 16.06 8.52 -1.26
C VAL A 229 15.08 9.40 -0.48
N GLY A 230 15.49 10.61 -0.08
CA GLY A 230 14.64 11.57 0.60
C GLY A 230 13.43 11.97 -0.26
N LYS A 231 13.64 12.24 -1.55
CA LYS A 231 12.56 12.52 -2.52
C LYS A 231 11.55 11.39 -2.65
N SER A 232 11.99 10.14 -2.51
CA SER A 232 11.07 9.01 -2.51
C SER A 232 10.39 8.80 -1.15
N VAL A 233 11.11 8.98 -0.06
CA VAL A 233 10.67 8.62 1.30
C VAL A 233 9.80 9.73 1.91
N PHE A 234 10.18 11.00 1.78
CA PHE A 234 9.48 12.15 2.36
C PHE A 234 8.67 12.95 1.33
N GLY A 235 8.91 12.72 0.03
CA GLY A 235 8.14 13.29 -1.07
C GLY A 235 9.02 14.09 -2.03
N PRO A 236 8.61 14.29 -3.30
CA PRO A 236 9.49 14.77 -4.35
C PRO A 236 9.99 16.21 -4.15
N ASP A 237 9.31 17.01 -3.31
CA ASP A 237 9.76 18.36 -2.93
C ASP A 237 10.81 18.35 -1.80
N TYR A 238 11.21 17.16 -1.32
CA TYR A 238 12.29 17.00 -0.36
C TYR A 238 13.54 17.80 -0.73
N SER A 239 14.05 18.53 0.25
CA SER A 239 15.30 19.28 0.20
C SER A 239 15.92 19.33 1.59
N VAL A 240 17.21 18.98 1.69
CA VAL A 240 17.97 19.09 2.94
C VAL A 240 18.32 20.54 3.27
N THR A 241 18.57 21.35 2.23
CA THR A 241 19.13 22.71 2.39
C THR A 241 18.08 23.79 2.56
N ASN A 242 16.87 23.57 2.05
CA ASN A 242 15.77 24.51 2.16
C ASN A 242 14.47 23.74 2.39
N PRO A 243 14.21 23.30 3.63
CA PRO A 243 13.03 22.52 3.94
C PRO A 243 11.76 23.37 3.78
N ASN A 244 10.97 23.04 2.76
CA ASN A 244 9.66 23.65 2.53
C ASN A 244 8.58 22.57 2.64
N PHE A 245 8.11 22.35 3.86
CA PHE A 245 7.17 21.28 4.14
C PHE A 245 5.81 21.53 3.50
N GLY A 246 5.20 20.46 3.05
CA GLY A 246 3.95 20.52 2.31
C GLY A 246 3.43 19.14 1.94
N PRO A 247 2.36 19.08 1.15
CA PRO A 247 1.76 17.81 0.73
C PRO A 247 2.72 16.86 0.01
N GLU A 248 3.77 17.39 -0.64
CA GLU A 248 4.81 16.63 -1.36
C GLU A 248 6.18 16.67 -0.66
N PHE A 249 6.23 17.17 0.57
CA PHE A 249 7.39 17.08 1.45
C PHE A 249 6.92 16.99 2.91
N CYS A 250 6.78 15.75 3.39
CA CYS A 250 6.37 15.47 4.76
C CYS A 250 7.53 15.62 5.75
N GLN A 251 7.23 16.17 6.92
CA GLN A 251 8.10 16.11 8.09
C GLN A 251 8.29 14.66 8.55
N LEU A 252 7.19 13.91 8.60
CA LEU A 252 7.14 12.58 9.21
C LEU A 252 6.76 11.49 8.22
N VAL A 253 7.44 10.36 8.31
CA VAL A 253 7.04 9.10 7.68
C VAL A 253 6.95 8.01 8.74
N VAL A 254 5.76 7.45 8.90
CA VAL A 254 5.39 6.75 10.13
C VAL A 254 4.62 5.46 9.88
N GLN A 255 4.62 4.57 10.86
CA GLN A 255 3.90 3.31 10.87
C GLN A 255 3.13 3.08 12.17
N GLY A 256 1.93 2.50 12.04
CA GLY A 256 1.13 2.09 13.19
C GLY A 256 0.28 3.23 13.76
N LYS A 257 -0.01 3.17 15.06
CA LYS A 257 -0.89 4.12 15.75
C LYS A 257 -0.09 5.26 16.38
N PRO A 258 -0.59 6.50 16.33
CA PRO A 258 0.02 7.61 17.02
C PRO A 258 -0.22 7.53 18.54
N SER A 259 0.64 8.18 19.30
CA SER A 259 0.57 8.34 20.74
C SER A 259 1.35 9.59 21.15
N LEU A 260 1.05 10.13 22.33
CA LEU A 260 1.77 11.26 22.90
C LEU A 260 2.56 10.80 24.12
N LYS A 261 3.80 11.26 24.22
CA LYS A 261 4.61 11.15 25.42
C LYS A 261 4.82 12.55 25.99
N LYS A 262 4.41 12.77 27.23
CA LYS A 262 4.58 14.06 27.90
C LYS A 262 6.06 14.40 27.99
N SER A 263 6.42 15.63 27.61
CA SER A 263 7.78 16.16 27.79
C SER A 263 7.92 16.89 29.13
N ASN A 264 9.14 17.35 29.44
CA ASN A 264 9.38 18.20 30.62
C ASN A 264 8.96 19.66 30.40
N ILE A 265 8.56 20.04 29.18
CA ILE A 265 8.09 21.38 28.85
C ILE A 265 6.57 21.38 29.00
N ASP A 266 6.03 22.43 29.63
CA ASP A 266 4.59 22.55 29.85
C ASP A 266 3.81 22.55 28.53
N ASN A 267 2.68 21.83 28.54
CA ASN A 267 1.83 21.57 27.38
C ASN A 267 2.56 21.02 26.12
N CYS A 268 3.76 20.45 26.26
CA CYS A 268 4.53 19.90 25.14
C CYS A 268 4.60 18.37 25.20
N TYR A 269 4.34 17.73 24.06
CA TYR A 269 4.29 16.29 23.93
C TYR A 269 5.09 15.82 22.71
N GLU A 270 5.92 14.79 22.91
CA GLU A 270 6.59 14.11 21.82
C GLU A 270 5.62 13.14 21.13
N ILE A 271 5.41 13.32 19.82
CA ILE A 271 4.56 12.41 19.04
C ILE A 271 5.32 11.12 18.75
N ASN A 272 4.72 9.99 19.13
CA ASN A 272 5.30 8.66 19.00
C ASN A 272 4.37 7.74 18.22
N TRP A 273 4.95 6.69 17.62
CA TRP A 273 4.21 5.73 16.82
C TRP A 273 4.52 4.30 17.26
N THR A 274 3.51 3.42 17.22
CA THR A 274 3.71 2.01 17.62
C THR A 274 4.57 1.18 16.66
N GLY A 275 4.88 1.74 15.49
CA GLY A 275 5.76 1.16 14.47
C GLY A 275 6.88 2.14 14.14
N ASN A 276 7.59 1.91 13.05
CA ASN A 276 8.71 2.75 12.68
C ASN A 276 8.27 4.19 12.33
N SER A 277 9.03 5.19 12.76
CA SER A 277 8.77 6.62 12.58
C SER A 277 10.08 7.36 12.41
N HIS A 278 10.19 8.14 11.33
CA HIS A 278 11.37 8.96 11.06
C HIS A 278 10.98 10.34 10.55
N CYS A 279 11.82 11.31 10.92
CA CYS A 279 11.79 12.67 10.41
C CYS A 279 12.62 12.81 9.14
N TRP A 280 12.25 13.82 8.36
CA TRP A 280 12.87 14.19 7.09
C TRP A 280 14.40 14.34 7.15
N ASN A 281 14.96 14.77 8.28
CA ASN A 281 16.39 14.95 8.48
C ASN A 281 17.14 13.63 8.72
N ASN A 282 16.45 12.53 9.03
CA ASN A 282 17.04 11.20 9.20
C ASN A 282 16.96 10.33 7.94
N VAL A 283 17.34 10.90 6.78
CA VAL A 283 17.40 10.14 5.53
C VAL A 283 18.47 9.04 5.57
N GLN A 284 19.50 9.21 6.41
CA GLN A 284 20.58 8.26 6.59
C GLN A 284 20.07 6.87 6.95
N PHE A 285 19.06 6.77 7.83
CA PHE A 285 18.41 5.52 8.19
C PHE A 285 18.05 4.68 6.96
N PHE A 286 17.47 5.30 5.93
CA PHE A 286 17.05 4.62 4.69
C PHE A 286 18.19 4.28 3.73
N THR A 287 19.44 4.59 4.08
CA THR A 287 20.64 4.31 3.27
C THR A 287 21.66 3.43 3.99
N GLU A 288 21.35 2.93 5.19
CA GLU A 288 22.23 2.06 5.95
C GLU A 288 22.27 0.62 5.41
N SER A 289 23.44 -0.01 5.42
CA SER A 289 23.66 -1.32 4.78
C SER A 289 22.95 -2.48 5.49
N ASN A 290 22.79 -2.40 6.81
CA ASN A 290 22.19 -3.45 7.63
C ASN A 290 20.74 -3.14 8.03
N ASN A 291 20.07 -2.24 7.29
CA ASN A 291 18.72 -1.82 7.61
C ASN A 291 17.70 -2.48 6.66
N ASN A 292 16.72 -3.18 7.23
CA ASN A 292 15.60 -3.76 6.46
C ASN A 292 14.71 -2.71 5.79
N TYR A 293 14.73 -1.47 6.28
CA TYR A 293 14.07 -0.31 5.69
C TYR A 293 14.90 0.38 4.60
N ARG A 294 16.15 -0.07 4.35
CA ARG A 294 17.01 0.53 3.31
C ARG A 294 16.25 0.67 2.00
N ALA A 295 16.30 1.86 1.42
CA ALA A 295 15.72 2.17 0.14
C ALA A 295 16.46 1.43 -0.98
N VAL A 296 15.69 0.67 -1.75
CA VAL A 296 16.16 -0.01 -2.96
C VAL A 296 15.26 0.33 -4.12
N ILE A 297 15.84 0.54 -5.29
CA ILE A 297 15.06 0.53 -6.51
C ILE A 297 14.81 -0.93 -6.91
N GLY A 298 13.58 -1.25 -7.28
CA GLY A 298 13.20 -2.62 -7.59
C GLY A 298 12.20 -2.73 -8.73
N ILE A 299 12.24 -3.86 -9.43
CA ILE A 299 11.28 -4.26 -10.44
C ILE A 299 10.63 -5.58 -10.04
N THR A 300 9.31 -5.64 -10.11
CA THR A 300 8.55 -6.84 -9.75
C THR A 300 7.44 -7.12 -10.77
N TYR A 301 7.16 -8.40 -11.01
CA TYR A 301 6.05 -8.79 -11.89
C TYR A 301 4.71 -8.28 -11.33
N ARG A 302 3.99 -7.52 -12.16
CA ARG A 302 2.65 -7.00 -11.89
C ARG A 302 1.89 -6.90 -13.20
N SER A 303 0.94 -7.82 -13.41
CA SER A 303 0.01 -7.75 -14.55
C SER A 303 -0.68 -6.37 -14.61
N GLY A 304 -0.80 -5.82 -15.82
CA GLY A 304 -1.40 -4.50 -16.06
C GLY A 304 -0.54 -3.29 -15.66
N ARG A 305 0.75 -3.50 -15.33
CA ARG A 305 1.70 -2.41 -15.07
C ARG A 305 2.80 -2.39 -16.14
N SER A 306 3.36 -1.21 -16.34
CA SER A 306 4.48 -1.01 -17.27
C SER A 306 5.41 0.08 -16.75
N PHE A 307 6.61 0.11 -17.30
CA PHE A 307 7.58 1.20 -17.15
C PHE A 307 8.20 1.54 -18.50
N GLN A 308 8.91 2.66 -18.57
CA GLN A 308 9.66 3.09 -19.75
C GLN A 308 11.15 3.12 -19.42
N CYS A 309 11.97 2.70 -20.39
CA CYS A 309 13.42 2.80 -20.37
C CYS A 309 13.88 3.04 -21.81
N ASP A 310 14.75 4.03 -22.04
CA ASP A 310 15.27 4.38 -23.37
C ASP A 310 14.17 4.47 -24.45
N ASN A 311 13.09 5.20 -24.14
CA ASN A 311 11.91 5.40 -24.98
C ASN A 311 11.11 4.13 -25.34
N LYS A 312 11.46 2.97 -24.77
CA LYS A 312 10.73 1.71 -24.96
C LYS A 312 9.87 1.39 -23.74
N LYS A 313 8.64 0.95 -24.00
CA LYS A 313 7.70 0.48 -22.96
C LYS A 313 7.92 -1.00 -22.67
N TYR A 314 7.96 -1.34 -21.38
CA TYR A 314 8.06 -2.72 -20.88
C TYR A 314 6.85 -3.04 -20.02
N GLU A 315 6.12 -4.09 -20.35
CA GLU A 315 4.85 -4.45 -19.71
C GLU A 315 5.00 -5.57 -18.67
N GLY A 316 3.95 -5.77 -17.88
CA GLY A 316 3.90 -6.82 -16.85
C GLY A 316 4.79 -6.55 -15.64
N SER A 317 5.26 -5.32 -15.45
CA SER A 317 6.21 -4.99 -14.39
C SER A 317 5.88 -3.66 -13.70
N ARG A 318 6.06 -3.63 -12.38
CA ARG A 318 6.04 -2.39 -11.59
C ARG A 318 7.45 -2.08 -11.12
N VAL A 319 7.90 -0.86 -11.39
CA VAL A 319 9.15 -0.31 -10.87
C VAL A 319 8.84 0.72 -9.80
N GLY A 320 9.69 0.79 -8.78
CA GLY A 320 9.55 1.70 -7.66
C GLY A 320 10.76 1.68 -6.75
N ILE A 321 10.73 2.55 -5.75
CA ILE A 321 11.66 2.55 -4.64
C ILE A 321 10.94 1.95 -3.43
N TYR A 322 11.53 0.93 -2.82
CA TYR A 322 10.91 0.06 -1.80
C TYR A 322 11.82 -0.08 -0.59
N ALA A 323 11.25 -0.51 0.53
CA ALA A 323 12.04 -1.07 1.62
C ALA A 323 12.70 -2.38 1.17
N LEU A 324 13.96 -2.59 1.55
CA LEU A 324 14.75 -3.78 1.19
C LEU A 324 14.00 -5.08 1.50
N GLU A 325 13.50 -5.22 2.73
CA GLU A 325 12.80 -6.41 3.19
C GLU A 325 11.55 -6.73 2.37
N PHE A 326 10.86 -5.72 1.81
CA PHE A 326 9.69 -5.96 0.96
C PHE A 326 10.07 -6.67 -0.36
N ILE A 327 11.26 -6.40 -0.89
CA ILE A 327 11.73 -7.00 -2.14
C ILE A 327 12.44 -8.32 -1.89
N THR A 328 13.32 -8.41 -0.89
CA THR A 328 14.11 -9.62 -0.61
C THR A 328 13.25 -10.78 -0.11
N ASN A 329 12.08 -10.51 0.47
CA ASN A 329 11.10 -11.55 0.83
C ASN A 329 10.43 -12.23 -0.39
N ARG A 330 10.80 -11.87 -1.62
CA ARG A 330 10.24 -12.48 -2.84
C ARG A 330 11.12 -13.63 -3.29
N ASN A 331 10.48 -14.77 -3.55
CA ASN A 331 11.18 -15.95 -4.01
C ASN A 331 12.01 -15.68 -5.28
N GLY A 332 13.28 -16.08 -5.24
CA GLY A 332 14.23 -15.94 -6.35
C GLY A 332 14.63 -14.50 -6.67
N CYS A 333 14.51 -13.55 -5.74
CA CYS A 333 14.95 -12.17 -5.98
C CYS A 333 16.45 -12.10 -6.30
N MET A 334 16.84 -11.17 -7.17
CA MET A 334 18.23 -10.96 -7.57
C MET A 334 18.65 -9.50 -7.34
N LYS A 335 19.86 -9.31 -6.81
CA LYS A 335 20.52 -7.99 -6.72
C LYS A 335 21.38 -7.75 -7.96
N ILE A 336 21.38 -6.53 -8.52
CA ILE A 336 22.16 -6.14 -9.71
C ILE A 336 22.88 -4.79 -9.55
#